data_AF-A0A1C5XIR7-F1
#
_entry.id   AF-A0A1C5XIR7-F1
#
_cell.length_a   1.000
_cell.length_b   1.000
_cell.length_c   1.000
_cell.angle_alpha   90.00
_cell.angle_beta   90.00
_cell.angle_gamma   90.00
#
_symmetry.space_group_name_H-M   'P 1'
#
loop_
_entity.id
_entity.type
_entity.pdbx_description
1 polymer ?
#
loop_
_entity_poly.entity_id
_entity_poly.type
_entity_poly.pdbx_seq_one_letter_code
_entity_poly.pdbx_strand_id
1 'polypeptide(L)'
;MEKFTPSELCADIKIYDYKQKVKYDEKSLVIFEKTGKMITAGKECEGMLYALPANSIGFSPIVLGRVSDYTCAEKMLKQMLCRYLGKASFTGYGEGLIFIHEKLNEVEMKAYFDLLYQAGAKNVVYADESVKGIPEGTPWEDVIWGMKNTYKNLRFAVEITKEQPMDYLRYSLAQLAENCKRWGLEEEMSKLYM
;
A
#
# COMPACT_ATOMS: atom_id res chain seq x y z
N MET A 1 13.23 0.47 22.62
CA MET A 1 12.37 -0.01 21.51
C MET A 1 13.11 0.27 20.22
N GLU A 2 13.15 -0.73 19.34
CA GLU A 2 13.67 -0.59 17.99
C GLU A 2 12.92 0.56 17.30
N LYS A 3 13.68 1.54 16.76
CA LYS A 3 13.08 2.67 16.05
C LYS A 3 12.99 2.29 14.58
N PHE A 4 11.79 1.92 14.14
CA PHE A 4 11.52 1.64 12.73
C PHE A 4 11.48 2.94 11.94
N THR A 5 12.14 2.94 10.79
CA THR A 5 12.07 4.02 9.81
C THR A 5 10.77 3.90 9.00
N PRO A 6 10.23 5.01 8.46
CA PRO A 6 9.10 4.94 7.55
C PRO A 6 9.34 4.01 6.35
N SER A 7 10.59 3.90 5.87
CA SER A 7 10.97 3.04 4.75
C SER A 7 10.80 1.56 5.07
N GLU A 8 11.16 1.13 6.27
CA GLU A 8 10.97 -0.26 6.72
C GLU A 8 9.49 -0.59 6.87
N LEU A 9 8.68 0.37 7.33
CA LEU A 9 7.25 0.17 7.59
C LEU A 9 6.36 0.30 6.35
N CYS A 10 6.85 0.94 5.29
CA CYS A 10 6.01 1.21 4.14
C CYS A 10 5.68 -0.05 3.34
N ALA A 11 4.47 -0.06 2.79
CA ALA A 11 4.09 -1.00 1.75
C ALA A 11 4.78 -0.66 0.43
N ASP A 12 5.07 -1.71 -0.33
CA ASP A 12 5.45 -1.61 -1.73
C ASP A 12 4.18 -1.52 -2.58
N ILE A 13 4.19 -0.60 -3.55
CA ILE A 13 3.04 -0.36 -4.43
C ILE A 13 3.50 -0.57 -5.86
N LYS A 14 2.80 -1.42 -6.60
CA LYS A 14 3.02 -1.55 -8.05
C LYS A 14 1.79 -1.11 -8.82
N ILE A 15 1.99 -0.29 -9.84
CA ILE A 15 0.91 0.23 -10.68
C ILE A 15 1.07 -0.36 -12.08
N TYR A 16 0.02 -1.02 -12.56
CA TYR A 16 -0.02 -1.68 -13.86
C TYR A 16 -0.87 -0.86 -14.82
N ASP A 17 -0.30 -0.39 -15.93
CA ASP A 17 -1.06 0.19 -17.03
C ASP A 17 -1.33 -0.88 -18.10
N TYR A 18 -2.55 -1.43 -18.16
CA TYR A 18 -2.94 -2.45 -19.15
C TYR A 18 -3.02 -1.94 -20.59
N LYS A 19 -3.08 -0.63 -20.80
CA LYS A 19 -3.08 -0.03 -22.14
C LYS A 19 -1.65 0.03 -22.69
N GLN A 20 -0.70 0.48 -21.86
CA GLN A 20 0.71 0.59 -22.24
C GLN A 20 1.49 -0.71 -22.03
N LYS A 21 0.94 -1.65 -21.23
CA LYS A 21 1.60 -2.89 -20.79
C LYS A 21 2.91 -2.61 -20.05
N VAL A 22 2.87 -1.63 -19.14
CA VAL A 22 4.01 -1.21 -18.33
C VAL A 22 3.61 -1.26 -16.85
N LYS A 23 4.55 -1.70 -16.01
CA LYS A 23 4.46 -1.70 -14.55
C LYS A 23 5.36 -0.60 -13.98
N TYR A 24 4.92 0.05 -12.91
CA TYR A 24 5.66 1.06 -12.19
C TYR A 24 5.77 0.69 -10.72
N ASP A 25 6.99 0.71 -10.18
CA ASP A 25 7.26 0.44 -8.77
C ASP A 25 7.35 1.76 -7.98
N GLU A 26 6.63 1.77 -6.85
CA GLU A 26 6.45 2.88 -5.92
C GLU A 26 6.49 2.39 -4.46
N LYS A 27 6.66 3.33 -3.54
CA LYS A 27 6.61 3.08 -2.10
C LYS A 27 5.45 3.84 -1.49
N SER A 28 4.79 3.25 -0.49
CA SER A 28 3.82 3.94 0.35
C SER A 28 4.55 4.93 1.29
N LEU A 29 5.10 6.00 0.75
CA LEU A 29 5.79 7.02 1.52
C LEU A 29 5.28 8.39 1.12
N VAL A 30 5.08 9.23 2.13
CA VAL A 30 4.70 10.63 1.93
C VAL A 30 5.59 11.51 2.78
N ILE A 31 5.88 12.70 2.28
CA ILE A 31 6.51 13.77 3.04
C ILE A 31 5.60 14.99 2.99
N PHE A 32 5.23 15.49 4.16
CA PHE A 32 4.40 16.65 4.33
C PHE A 32 5.13 17.74 5.08
N GLU A 33 4.92 19.00 4.69
CA GLU A 33 5.15 20.13 5.59
C GLU A 33 4.21 20.01 6.80
N LYS A 34 4.63 20.50 7.96
CA LYS A 34 3.77 20.59 9.16
C LYS A 34 2.49 21.43 8.93
N THR A 35 2.44 22.21 7.86
CA THR A 35 1.26 22.95 7.38
C THR A 35 0.20 22.06 6.74
N GLY A 36 0.51 20.78 6.46
CA GLY A 36 -0.36 19.83 5.79
C GLY A 36 -0.23 19.80 4.26
N LYS A 37 0.71 20.55 3.69
CA LYS A 37 1.04 20.51 2.26
C LYS A 37 1.95 19.32 1.95
N MET A 38 1.58 18.52 0.96
CA MET A 38 2.42 17.42 0.49
C MET A 38 3.61 17.97 -0.29
N ILE A 39 4.82 17.57 0.11
CA ILE A 39 6.07 17.89 -0.58
C ILE A 39 6.30 16.86 -1.68
N THR A 40 6.24 15.58 -1.33
CA THR A 40 6.45 14.47 -2.26
C THR A 40 5.76 13.20 -1.75
N ALA A 41 5.56 12.25 -2.65
CA ALA A 41 5.00 10.94 -2.37
C ALA A 41 5.53 9.90 -3.36
N GLY A 42 5.73 8.68 -2.87
CA GLY A 42 6.32 7.58 -3.62
C GLY A 42 7.76 7.29 -3.25
N LYS A 43 8.46 6.55 -4.11
CA LYS A 43 9.87 6.18 -3.91
C LYS A 43 10.82 7.37 -3.81
N GLU A 44 10.44 8.53 -4.36
CA GLU A 44 11.22 9.75 -4.23
C GLU A 44 11.42 10.16 -2.77
N CYS A 45 10.54 9.73 -1.86
CA CYS A 45 10.68 9.97 -0.43
C CYS A 45 11.89 9.28 0.18
N GLU A 46 12.31 8.11 -0.31
CA GLU A 46 13.40 7.31 0.31
C GLU A 46 14.71 8.11 0.40
N GLY A 47 15.03 8.85 -0.66
CA GLY A 47 16.21 9.72 -0.68
C GLY A 47 16.12 10.91 0.29
N MET A 48 14.90 11.37 0.60
CA MET A 48 14.66 12.51 1.48
C MET A 48 14.49 12.12 2.95
N LEU A 49 14.16 10.86 3.25
CA LEU A 49 13.95 10.40 4.64
C LEU A 49 15.22 10.54 5.51
N TYR A 50 16.41 10.46 4.91
CA TYR A 50 17.69 10.66 5.61
C TYR A 50 17.94 12.13 5.99
N ALA A 51 17.36 13.06 5.24
CA ALA A 51 17.56 14.50 5.42
C ALA A 51 16.27 15.25 5.06
N LEU A 52 15.28 15.16 5.94
CA LEU A 52 13.99 15.79 5.73
C LEU A 52 14.12 17.32 5.63
N PRO A 53 13.38 17.98 4.72
CA PRO A 53 13.26 19.43 4.70
C PRO A 53 12.85 20.01 6.07
N ALA A 54 13.30 21.22 6.38
CA ALA A 54 12.92 21.88 7.63
C ALA A 54 11.39 21.96 7.78
N ASN A 55 10.89 21.70 8.99
CA ASN A 55 9.45 21.68 9.31
C ASN A 55 8.62 20.69 8.47
N SER A 56 9.19 19.55 8.08
CA SER A 56 8.47 18.45 7.44
C SER A 56 8.44 17.17 8.28
N ILE A 57 7.55 16.26 7.91
CA ILE A 57 7.42 14.91 8.47
C ILE A 57 7.25 13.90 7.34
N GLY A 58 8.00 12.81 7.41
CA GLY A 58 7.90 11.66 6.51
C GLY A 58 7.31 10.46 7.23
N PHE A 59 6.34 9.78 6.62
CA PHE A 59 5.72 8.57 7.16
C PHE A 59 5.10 7.73 6.05
N SER A 60 4.63 6.52 6.40
CA SER A 60 3.86 5.67 5.49
C SER A 60 2.37 5.72 5.81
N PRO A 61 1.49 6.04 4.83
CA PRO A 61 0.04 5.98 5.00
C PRO A 61 -0.54 4.56 4.83
N ILE A 62 0.27 3.58 4.41
CA ILE A 62 -0.10 2.16 4.31
C ILE A 62 0.98 1.30 5.00
N VAL A 63 0.61 0.61 6.07
CA VAL A 63 1.52 -0.17 6.93
C VAL A 63 0.88 -1.53 7.19
N LEU A 64 1.63 -2.63 7.10
CA LEU A 64 1.11 -4.00 7.19
C LEU A 64 -0.03 -4.26 6.18
N GLY A 65 0.05 -3.65 4.99
CA GLY A 65 -1.00 -3.71 3.98
C GLY A 65 -2.30 -3.01 4.36
N ARG A 66 -2.35 -2.26 5.47
CA ARG A 66 -3.54 -1.55 5.96
C ARG A 66 -3.36 -0.05 5.82
N VAL A 67 -4.44 0.65 5.49
CA VAL A 67 -4.47 2.11 5.43
C VAL A 67 -4.38 2.67 6.85
N SER A 68 -3.24 3.27 7.19
CA SER A 68 -2.99 3.88 8.51
C SER A 68 -3.41 5.35 8.55
N ASP A 69 -3.33 6.06 7.43
CA ASP A 69 -3.80 7.44 7.25
C ASP A 69 -4.52 7.57 5.90
N TYR A 70 -5.86 7.63 5.97
CA TYR A 70 -6.71 7.69 4.79
C TYR A 70 -6.45 8.94 3.93
N THR A 71 -6.35 10.11 4.55
CA THR A 71 -6.24 11.38 3.82
C THR A 71 -4.92 11.45 3.06
N CYS A 72 -3.85 10.93 3.66
CA CYS A 72 -2.54 10.89 3.04
C CYS A 72 -2.45 9.80 1.97
N ALA A 73 -3.03 8.61 2.20
CA ALA A 73 -3.13 7.55 1.21
C ALA A 73 -3.90 8.02 -0.05
N GLU A 74 -4.99 8.76 0.14
CA GLU A 74 -5.82 9.27 -0.97
C GLU A 74 -5.00 10.18 -1.88
N LYS A 75 -4.36 11.20 -1.29
CA LYS A 75 -3.54 12.14 -2.05
C LYS A 75 -2.37 11.44 -2.74
N MET A 76 -1.73 10.48 -2.06
CA MET A 76 -0.62 9.68 -2.60
C MET A 76 -1.06 8.87 -3.82
N LEU A 77 -2.08 8.03 -3.69
CA LEU A 77 -2.57 7.19 -4.79
C LEU A 77 -3.08 8.02 -5.96
N LYS A 78 -3.78 9.12 -5.68
CA LYS A 78 -4.24 10.07 -6.70
C LYS A 78 -3.07 10.66 -7.49
N GLN A 79 -1.99 11.07 -6.81
CA GLN A 79 -0.79 11.58 -7.45
C GLN A 79 -0.10 10.49 -8.30
N MET A 80 0.09 9.29 -7.76
CA MET A 80 0.75 8.18 -8.47
C MET A 80 -0.04 7.73 -9.71
N LEU A 81 -1.35 7.53 -9.58
CA LEU A 81 -2.20 7.16 -10.72
C LEU A 81 -2.21 8.28 -11.77
N CYS A 82 -2.29 9.55 -11.37
CA CYS A 82 -2.22 10.66 -12.30
C CYS A 82 -0.86 10.76 -13.02
N ARG A 83 0.24 10.44 -12.31
CA ARG A 83 1.61 10.43 -12.84
C ARG A 83 1.76 9.41 -13.97
N TYR A 84 1.20 8.21 -13.81
CA TYR A 84 1.41 7.11 -14.75
C TYR A 84 0.30 6.92 -15.78
N LEU A 85 -0.96 7.13 -15.40
CA LEU A 85 -2.12 6.97 -16.28
C LEU A 85 -2.52 8.26 -17.00
N GLY A 86 -1.90 9.39 -16.62
CA GLY A 86 -2.29 10.74 -17.04
C GLY A 86 -3.44 11.31 -16.22
N LYS A 87 -3.94 12.51 -16.55
CA LYS A 87 -5.11 13.06 -15.87
C LYS A 87 -6.35 12.23 -16.20
N ALA A 88 -7.13 11.89 -15.17
CA ALA A 88 -8.43 11.28 -15.35
C ALA A 88 -9.30 12.14 -16.29
N SER A 89 -9.93 11.51 -17.28
CA SER A 89 -10.91 12.18 -18.12
C SER A 89 -12.16 12.56 -17.31
N PHE A 90 -13.10 13.31 -17.89
CA PHE A 90 -14.43 13.53 -17.27
C PHE A 90 -15.11 12.19 -16.90
N THR A 91 -14.78 11.13 -17.63
CA THR A 91 -15.26 9.79 -17.39
C THR A 91 -14.35 8.95 -16.47
N GLY A 92 -13.42 9.53 -15.72
CA GLY A 92 -12.50 8.79 -14.86
C GLY A 92 -11.44 7.99 -15.63
N TYR A 93 -10.76 7.06 -14.94
CA TYR A 93 -9.82 6.11 -15.55
C TYR A 93 -10.52 4.87 -16.13
N GLY A 94 -11.67 4.48 -15.59
CA GLY A 94 -12.33 3.20 -15.92
C GLY A 94 -12.23 2.21 -14.77
N GLU A 95 -12.25 0.91 -15.06
CA GLU A 95 -12.18 -0.14 -14.06
C GLU A 95 -10.75 -0.36 -13.58
N GLY A 96 -10.55 -0.29 -12.26
CA GLY A 96 -9.28 -0.56 -11.59
C GLY A 96 -9.32 -1.88 -10.82
N LEU A 97 -8.22 -2.60 -10.79
CA LEU A 97 -8.02 -3.73 -9.89
C LEU A 97 -7.19 -3.27 -8.69
N ILE A 98 -7.58 -3.64 -7.48
CA ILE A 98 -6.71 -3.63 -6.30
C ILE A 98 -6.35 -5.08 -5.97
N PHE A 99 -5.06 -5.40 -5.96
CA PHE A 99 -4.52 -6.70 -5.58
C PHE A 99 -3.74 -6.55 -4.27
N ILE A 100 -4.08 -7.30 -3.24
CA ILE A 100 -3.45 -7.16 -1.92
C ILE A 100 -2.98 -8.52 -1.42
N HIS A 101 -1.72 -8.59 -1.00
CA HIS A 101 -1.12 -9.82 -0.48
C HIS A 101 -1.51 -10.08 0.99
N GLU A 102 -1.76 -9.01 1.74
CA GLU A 102 -2.17 -9.10 3.14
C GLU A 102 -3.67 -9.41 3.26
N LYS A 103 -4.02 -10.25 4.25
CA LYS A 103 -5.42 -10.56 4.54
C LYS A 103 -6.11 -9.37 5.19
N LEU A 104 -7.08 -8.81 4.48
CA LEU A 104 -7.88 -7.68 4.95
C LEU A 104 -9.22 -8.11 5.54
N ASN A 105 -9.74 -7.31 6.47
CA ASN A 105 -11.15 -7.36 6.85
C ASN A 105 -12.01 -6.43 5.97
N GLU A 106 -13.33 -6.48 6.11
CA GLU A 106 -14.26 -5.71 5.28
C GLU A 106 -14.05 -4.18 5.36
N VAL A 107 -13.66 -3.67 6.54
CA VAL A 107 -13.40 -2.23 6.75
C VAL A 107 -12.14 -1.81 6.02
N GLU A 108 -11.08 -2.61 6.11
CA GLU A 108 -9.81 -2.38 5.42
C GLU A 108 -9.98 -2.48 3.89
N MET A 109 -10.71 -3.49 3.40
CA MET A 109 -11.06 -3.59 1.98
C MET A 109 -11.84 -2.37 1.50
N LYS A 110 -12.83 -1.91 2.29
CA LYS A 110 -13.60 -0.71 1.98
C LYS A 110 -12.73 0.53 1.88
N ALA A 111 -11.71 0.68 2.73
CA ALA A 111 -10.78 1.79 2.64
C ALA A 111 -10.08 1.83 1.28
N TYR A 112 -9.60 0.69 0.76
CA TYR A 112 -8.97 0.61 -0.57
C TYR A 112 -9.92 0.92 -1.72
N PHE A 113 -11.15 0.41 -1.65
CA PHE A 113 -12.19 0.76 -2.62
C PHE A 113 -12.39 2.27 -2.68
N ASP A 114 -12.62 2.89 -1.52
CA ASP A 114 -12.87 4.32 -1.42
C ASP A 114 -11.66 5.13 -1.93
N LEU A 115 -10.42 4.73 -1.59
CA LEU A 115 -9.20 5.37 -2.08
C LEU A 115 -9.08 5.34 -3.61
N LEU A 116 -9.35 4.20 -4.25
CA LEU A 116 -9.28 4.10 -5.70
C LEU A 116 -10.40 4.87 -6.40
N TYR A 117 -11.62 4.90 -5.82
CA TYR A 117 -12.68 5.77 -6.32
C TYR A 117 -12.28 7.25 -6.25
N GLN A 118 -11.73 7.71 -5.13
CA GLN A 118 -11.24 9.09 -4.98
C GLN A 118 -10.08 9.42 -5.92
N ALA A 119 -9.25 8.42 -6.23
CA ALA A 119 -8.16 8.57 -7.19
C ALA A 119 -8.66 8.63 -8.65
N GLY A 120 -9.92 8.29 -8.93
CA GLY A 120 -10.56 8.44 -10.24
C GLY A 120 -10.97 7.13 -10.93
N ALA A 121 -10.93 5.99 -10.22
CA ALA A 121 -11.53 4.76 -10.70
C ALA A 121 -13.05 4.90 -10.80
N LYS A 122 -13.66 4.28 -11.82
CA LYS A 122 -15.12 4.22 -11.96
C LYS A 122 -15.72 3.03 -11.25
N ASN A 123 -15.07 1.89 -11.44
CA ASN A 123 -15.36 0.62 -10.80
C ASN A 123 -14.05 0.09 -10.25
N VAL A 124 -14.12 -0.60 -9.12
CA VAL A 124 -12.96 -1.21 -8.51
C VAL A 124 -13.27 -2.67 -8.23
N VAL A 125 -12.37 -3.54 -8.66
CA VAL A 125 -12.38 -4.97 -8.38
C VAL A 125 -11.30 -5.24 -7.33
N TYR A 126 -11.62 -6.06 -6.34
CA TYR A 126 -10.66 -6.55 -5.37
C TYR A 126 -10.26 -7.99 -5.69
N ALA A 127 -8.97 -8.29 -5.55
CA ALA A 127 -8.43 -9.64 -5.54
C ALA A 127 -7.29 -9.74 -4.51
N ASP A 128 -7.02 -10.96 -4.08
CA ASP A 128 -5.89 -11.30 -3.21
C ASP A 128 -5.32 -12.66 -3.59
N GLU A 129 -4.45 -13.22 -2.77
CA GLU A 129 -3.82 -14.51 -3.02
C GLU A 129 -4.80 -15.70 -3.07
N SER A 130 -6.08 -15.52 -2.73
CA SER A 130 -7.11 -16.59 -2.79
C SER A 130 -7.68 -16.85 -4.20
N VAL A 131 -7.16 -16.15 -5.21
CA VAL A 131 -7.52 -16.32 -6.63
C VAL A 131 -7.34 -17.79 -7.08
N LYS A 132 -8.40 -18.36 -7.66
CA LYS A 132 -8.45 -19.79 -8.01
C LYS A 132 -7.93 -20.05 -9.42
N GLY A 133 -7.46 -21.28 -9.64
CA GLY A 133 -7.06 -21.76 -10.97
C GLY A 133 -5.71 -21.24 -11.45
N ILE A 134 -4.89 -20.72 -10.53
CA ILE A 134 -3.54 -20.25 -10.81
C ILE A 134 -2.57 -21.41 -10.60
N PRO A 135 -1.72 -21.75 -11.60
CA PRO A 135 -0.67 -22.76 -11.40
C PRO A 135 0.27 -22.37 -10.26
N GLU A 136 0.68 -23.36 -9.47
CA GLU A 136 1.62 -23.14 -8.37
C GLU A 136 2.93 -22.52 -8.88
N GLY A 137 3.45 -21.54 -8.14
CA GLY A 137 4.69 -20.83 -8.49
C GLY A 137 4.55 -19.79 -9.60
N THR A 138 3.34 -19.54 -10.12
CA THR A 138 3.12 -18.43 -11.08
C THR A 138 3.48 -17.10 -10.43
N PRO A 139 4.35 -16.27 -11.05
CA PRO A 139 4.65 -14.93 -10.54
C PRO A 139 3.38 -14.09 -10.40
N TRP A 140 3.24 -13.37 -9.29
CA TRP A 140 2.07 -12.51 -9.05
C TRP A 140 1.89 -11.42 -10.11
N GLU A 141 2.98 -10.96 -10.71
CA GLU A 141 2.93 -10.04 -11.85
C GLU A 141 2.17 -10.67 -13.05
N ASP A 142 2.45 -11.94 -13.39
CA ASP A 142 1.78 -12.64 -14.49
C ASP A 142 0.29 -12.88 -14.17
N VAL A 143 -0.02 -13.19 -12.90
CA VAL A 143 -1.39 -13.31 -12.40
C VAL A 143 -2.15 -12.01 -12.63
N ILE A 144 -1.58 -10.87 -12.20
CA ILE A 144 -2.21 -9.56 -12.31
C ILE A 144 -2.38 -9.17 -13.78
N TRP A 145 -1.37 -9.38 -14.63
CA TRP A 145 -1.53 -9.16 -16.08
C TRP A 145 -2.64 -10.04 -16.68
N GLY A 146 -2.76 -11.29 -16.23
CA GLY A 146 -3.78 -12.24 -16.65
C GLY A 146 -5.21 -11.89 -16.24
N MET A 147 -5.41 -11.05 -15.22
CA MET A 147 -6.75 -10.66 -14.74
C MET A 147 -7.63 -10.03 -15.81
N LYS A 148 -7.02 -9.43 -16.85
CA LYS A 148 -7.75 -8.86 -18.00
C LYS A 148 -8.56 -9.90 -18.78
N ASN A 149 -8.21 -11.19 -18.69
CA ASN A 149 -8.98 -12.28 -19.29
C ASN A 149 -10.34 -12.49 -18.60
N THR A 150 -10.38 -12.24 -17.30
CA THR A 150 -11.61 -12.31 -16.47
C THR A 150 -12.36 -10.99 -16.50
N TYR A 151 -11.64 -9.89 -16.27
CA TYR A 151 -12.18 -8.53 -16.20
C TYR A 151 -11.80 -7.74 -17.45
N LYS A 152 -12.63 -7.88 -18.49
CA LYS A 152 -12.34 -7.38 -19.85
C LYS A 152 -12.13 -5.86 -19.94
N ASN A 153 -12.66 -5.10 -18.97
CA ASN A 153 -12.64 -3.64 -18.96
C ASN A 153 -11.52 -3.04 -18.10
N LEU A 154 -10.63 -3.87 -17.53
CA LEU A 154 -9.52 -3.38 -16.70
C LEU A 154 -8.65 -2.36 -17.45
N ARG A 155 -8.59 -1.16 -16.88
CA ARG A 155 -7.71 -0.07 -17.33
C ARG A 155 -6.35 -0.14 -16.63
N PHE A 156 -6.35 -0.38 -15.33
CA PHE A 156 -5.16 -0.39 -14.50
C PHE A 156 -5.30 -1.36 -13.33
N ALA A 157 -4.18 -1.73 -12.71
CA ALA A 157 -4.17 -2.39 -11.41
C ALA A 157 -3.23 -1.66 -10.43
N VAL A 158 -3.54 -1.77 -9.15
CA VAL A 158 -2.68 -1.39 -8.04
C VAL A 158 -2.44 -2.65 -7.21
N GLU A 159 -1.18 -3.02 -7.04
CA GLU A 159 -0.75 -4.12 -6.17
C GLU A 159 -0.17 -3.54 -4.90
N ILE A 160 -0.63 -3.99 -3.75
CA ILE A 160 -0.09 -3.64 -2.43
C ILE A 160 0.63 -4.87 -1.88
N THR A 161 1.94 -4.77 -1.73
CA THR A 161 2.82 -5.87 -1.34
C THR A 161 3.87 -5.41 -0.33
N LYS A 162 4.76 -6.34 0.06
CA LYS A 162 5.95 -6.04 0.83
C LYS A 162 7.09 -6.94 0.37
N GLU A 163 8.09 -6.35 -0.28
CA GLU A 163 9.27 -7.05 -0.79
C GLU A 163 10.12 -7.64 0.33
N GLN A 164 10.15 -6.98 1.50
CA GLN A 164 10.86 -7.42 2.70
C GLN A 164 9.89 -7.75 3.84
N PRO A 165 9.19 -8.90 3.81
CA PRO A 165 8.15 -9.23 4.79
C PRO A 165 8.71 -9.36 6.22
N MET A 166 10.01 -9.58 6.37
CA MET A 166 10.69 -9.57 7.66
C MET A 166 10.56 -8.23 8.41
N ASP A 167 10.45 -7.09 7.71
CA ASP A 167 10.23 -5.80 8.35
C ASP A 167 8.85 -5.74 9.01
N TYR A 168 7.83 -6.25 8.33
CA TYR A 168 6.47 -6.35 8.85
C TYR A 168 6.40 -7.27 10.07
N LEU A 169 7.13 -8.39 10.02
CA LEU A 169 7.23 -9.30 11.17
C LEU A 169 7.90 -8.63 12.37
N ARG A 170 9.04 -7.97 12.18
CA ARG A 170 9.75 -7.24 13.25
C ARG A 170 8.88 -6.14 13.85
N TYR A 171 8.20 -5.37 12.99
CA TYR A 171 7.29 -4.34 13.44
C TYR A 171 6.12 -4.90 14.26
N SER A 172 5.52 -6.00 13.80
CA SER A 172 4.42 -6.65 14.51
C SER A 172 4.86 -7.18 15.89
N LEU A 173 6.07 -7.76 15.98
CA LEU A 173 6.65 -8.19 17.26
C LEU A 173 6.91 -7.01 18.21
N ALA A 174 7.39 -5.88 17.69
CA ALA A 174 7.58 -4.68 18.49
C ALA A 174 6.26 -4.10 19.00
N GLN A 175 5.22 -4.06 18.16
CA GLN A 175 3.87 -3.65 18.56
C GLN A 175 3.29 -4.58 19.63
N LEU A 176 3.49 -5.89 19.48
CA LEU A 176 3.08 -6.87 20.50
C LEU A 176 3.78 -6.57 21.83
N ALA A 177 5.10 -6.43 21.84
CA ALA A 177 5.86 -6.12 23.06
C ALA A 177 5.38 -4.82 23.72
N GLU A 178 5.11 -3.78 22.93
CA GLU A 178 4.56 -2.51 23.44
C GLU A 178 3.16 -2.69 24.05
N ASN A 179 2.28 -3.44 23.39
CA ASN A 179 0.94 -3.73 23.91
C ASN A 179 1.00 -4.56 25.19
N CYS A 180 1.89 -5.54 25.28
CA CYS A 180 2.09 -6.34 26.48
C CYS A 180 2.50 -5.47 27.67
N LYS A 181 3.46 -4.57 27.47
CA LYS A 181 3.84 -3.60 28.49
C LYS A 181 2.68 -2.66 28.86
N ARG A 182 1.96 -2.14 27.86
CA ARG A 182 0.81 -1.24 28.07
C ARG A 182 -0.31 -1.91 28.87
N TRP A 183 -0.52 -3.21 28.67
CA TRP A 183 -1.56 -3.99 29.35
C TRP A 183 -1.09 -4.68 30.62
N GLY A 184 0.20 -4.57 30.97
CA GLY A 184 0.78 -5.24 32.15
C GLY A 184 0.88 -6.76 32.03
N LEU A 185 0.98 -7.29 30.81
CA LEU A 185 0.98 -8.73 30.51
C LEU A 185 2.39 -9.31 30.28
N GLU A 186 3.42 -8.63 30.78
CA GLU A 186 4.82 -9.01 30.52
C GLU A 186 5.15 -10.40 31.10
N GLU A 187 4.59 -10.75 32.26
CA GLU A 187 4.79 -12.05 32.89
C GLU A 187 4.03 -13.18 32.18
N GLU A 188 2.76 -12.97 31.79
CA GLU A 188 1.99 -13.97 31.05
C GLU A 188 2.61 -14.26 29.69
N MET A 189 3.09 -13.23 29.00
CA MET A 189 3.79 -13.40 27.73
C MET A 189 5.07 -14.21 27.90
N SER A 190 5.85 -13.96 28.94
CA SER A 190 7.06 -14.74 29.21
C SER A 190 6.78 -16.22 29.43
N LYS A 191 5.59 -16.57 29.96
CA LYS A 191 5.14 -17.96 30.16
C LYS A 191 4.66 -18.65 28.88
N LEU A 192 4.26 -17.90 27.84
CA LEU A 192 3.81 -18.44 26.55
C LEU A 192 4.98 -18.88 25.65
N TYR A 193 6.17 -18.34 25.88
CA TYR A 193 7.37 -18.59 25.07
C TYR A 193 8.47 -19.39 25.81
N MET A 194 8.19 -19.87 27.02
CA MET A 194 8.97 -20.90 27.72
C MET A 194 8.24 -22.24 27.69
#